data_AF-A0A2T3YSP5-F1
#
_entry.id   AF-A0A2T3YSP5-F1
#
_cell.length_a   1.000
_cell.length_b   1.000
_cell.length_c   1.000
_cell.angle_alpha   90.00
_cell.angle_beta   90.00
_cell.angle_gamma   90.00
#
_symmetry.space_group_name_H-M   'P 1'
#
loop_
_entity.id
_entity.type
_entity.pdbx_description
1 polymer ?
#
loop_
_entity_poly.entity_id
_entity_poly.type
_entity_poly.pdbx_seq_one_letter_code
_entity_poly.pdbx_strand_id
1 'polypeptide(L)'
;MAYCYRCERPFRTLLALNQHTYDSSKHHMCPECTGDFKTLYELREHLVDEHDGCPECYDIFDSESDLQDHLFEEHNMCSICNQFFKSPSNLKYHQLVHREKTVKCFACYRMFVTKSAMVLHLEEGTCKPGIDVDVIDDLATDCYESHKYLDNDGDYKCPTCAKYFRFMSGLLQHAESDSCDETLRWKHGPLAVFLRFLKTRV
;
A
#
# COMPACT_ATOMS: atom_id res chain seq x y z
N MET A 1 -27.38 48.94 0.63
CA MET A 1 -27.82 48.04 1.72
C MET A 1 -27.54 46.62 1.25
N ALA A 2 -26.77 45.84 2.01
CA ALA A 2 -26.40 44.47 1.61
C ALA A 2 -27.47 43.50 2.14
N TYR A 3 -27.70 42.37 1.45
CA TYR A 3 -28.75 41.43 1.83
C TYR A 3 -28.26 39.99 1.63
N CYS A 4 -28.43 39.15 2.66
CA CYS A 4 -28.24 37.71 2.54
C CYS A 4 -29.57 37.07 2.14
N TYR A 5 -29.66 36.56 0.91
CA TYR A 5 -30.87 35.93 0.40
C TYR A 5 -31.16 34.58 1.07
N ARG A 6 -30.14 33.79 1.39
CA ARG A 6 -30.32 32.48 2.06
C ARG A 6 -30.81 32.60 3.49
N CYS A 7 -30.30 33.60 4.22
CA CYS A 7 -30.70 33.84 5.60
C CYS A 7 -31.84 34.87 5.73
N GLU A 8 -32.30 35.43 4.61
CA GLU A 8 -33.31 36.48 4.53
C GLU A 8 -33.03 37.65 5.49
N ARG A 9 -31.79 38.13 5.50
CA ARG A 9 -31.31 39.13 6.47
C ARG A 9 -30.62 40.33 5.81
N PRO A 10 -31.01 41.58 6.14
CA PRO A 10 -30.32 42.77 5.68
C PRO A 10 -29.11 43.12 6.55
N PHE A 11 -28.08 43.70 5.93
CA PHE A 11 -26.83 44.15 6.56
C PHE A 11 -26.52 45.60 6.20
N ARG A 12 -25.94 46.32 7.16
CA ARG A 12 -25.61 47.75 7.02
C ARG A 12 -24.47 48.01 6.03
N THR A 13 -23.53 47.08 5.90
CA THR A 13 -22.35 47.17 5.02
C THR A 13 -22.09 45.83 4.33
N LEU A 14 -21.35 45.84 3.21
CA LEU A 14 -20.91 44.62 2.52
C LEU A 14 -19.96 43.80 3.40
N LEU A 15 -19.08 44.45 4.16
CA LEU A 15 -18.18 43.78 5.11
C LEU A 15 -18.95 42.96 6.15
N ALA A 16 -20.04 43.51 6.70
CA ALA A 16 -20.87 42.81 7.66
C ALA A 16 -21.62 41.60 7.03
N LEU A 17 -22.00 41.70 5.75
CA LEU A 17 -22.55 40.56 5.01
C LEU A 17 -21.49 39.48 4.79
N ASN A 18 -20.28 39.83 4.33
CA ASN A 18 -19.20 38.88 4.11
C ASN A 18 -18.81 38.17 5.41
N GLN A 19 -18.66 38.92 6.51
CA GLN A 19 -18.36 38.32 7.80
C GLN A 19 -19.48 37.34 8.23
N HIS A 20 -20.75 37.70 8.02
CA HIS A 20 -21.86 36.79 8.27
C HIS A 20 -21.79 35.50 7.43
N THR A 21 -21.39 35.57 6.16
CA THR A 21 -21.31 34.38 5.31
C THR A 21 -20.16 33.45 5.70
N TYR A 22 -19.04 33.96 6.22
CA TYR A 22 -17.94 33.11 6.69
C TYR A 22 -18.16 32.54 8.10
N ASP A 23 -18.84 33.29 8.99
CA ASP A 23 -19.03 32.89 10.39
C ASP A 23 -20.29 32.03 10.60
N SER A 24 -21.17 31.94 9.61
CA SER A 24 -22.47 31.25 9.73
C SER A 24 -22.40 29.82 9.26
N SER A 25 -22.85 28.88 10.09
CA SER A 25 -23.00 27.46 9.71
C SER A 25 -24.02 27.18 8.61
N LYS A 26 -24.79 28.19 8.18
CA LYS A 26 -25.74 28.09 7.04
C LYS A 26 -25.09 28.36 5.68
N HIS A 27 -23.83 28.77 5.69
CA HIS A 27 -23.04 29.09 4.51
C HIS A 27 -21.80 28.20 4.51
N HIS A 28 -21.49 27.64 3.35
CA HIS A 28 -20.30 26.83 3.14
C HIS A 28 -19.57 27.44 1.95
N MET A 29 -18.71 28.42 2.27
CA MET A 29 -18.02 29.22 1.26
C MET A 29 -16.85 28.44 0.68
N CYS A 30 -16.68 28.51 -0.63
CA CYS A 30 -15.44 28.09 -1.28
C CYS A 30 -14.30 29.05 -0.89
N PRO A 31 -13.10 28.55 -0.55
CA PRO A 31 -11.94 29.40 -0.31
C PRO A 31 -11.34 30.02 -1.58
N GLU A 32 -11.47 29.36 -2.74
CA GLU A 32 -10.87 29.81 -4.02
C GLU A 32 -11.79 30.65 -4.90
N CYS A 33 -13.10 30.64 -4.63
CA CYS A 33 -14.07 31.39 -5.42
C CYS A 33 -15.22 31.93 -4.57
N THR A 34 -16.15 32.64 -5.21
CA THR A 34 -17.32 33.21 -4.51
C THR A 34 -18.46 32.22 -4.31
N GLY A 35 -18.22 30.92 -4.53
CA GLY A 35 -19.21 29.86 -4.38
C GLY A 35 -19.71 29.74 -2.93
N ASP A 36 -21.02 29.61 -2.75
CA ASP A 36 -21.68 29.42 -1.45
C ASP A 36 -22.64 28.23 -1.53
N PHE A 37 -22.30 27.15 -0.83
CA PHE A 37 -23.01 25.88 -0.91
C PHE A 37 -23.92 25.66 0.30
N LYS A 38 -25.01 24.92 0.12
CA LYS A 38 -25.99 24.68 1.20
C LYS A 38 -25.51 23.64 2.19
N THR A 39 -24.65 22.74 1.74
CA THR A 39 -24.07 21.68 2.57
C THR A 39 -22.56 21.59 2.38
N LEU A 40 -21.85 21.04 3.37
CA LEU A 40 -20.42 20.73 3.23
C LEU A 40 -20.16 19.71 2.12
N TYR A 41 -21.10 18.80 1.85
CA TYR A 41 -20.97 17.81 0.78
C TYR A 41 -20.93 18.48 -0.60
N GLU A 42 -21.88 19.39 -0.87
CA GLU A 42 -21.92 20.16 -2.12
C GLU A 42 -20.65 21.00 -2.31
N LEU A 43 -20.13 21.62 -1.23
CA LEU A 43 -18.85 22.34 -1.30
C LEU A 43 -17.71 21.38 -1.66
N ARG A 44 -17.64 20.20 -1.05
CA ARG A 44 -16.57 19.23 -1.28
C ARG A 44 -16.57 18.68 -2.71
N GLU A 45 -17.74 18.37 -3.26
CA GLU A 45 -17.85 18.00 -4.69
C GLU A 45 -17.36 19.14 -5.57
N HIS A 46 -17.77 20.39 -5.29
CA HIS A 46 -17.27 21.56 -6.02
C HIS A 46 -15.75 21.72 -5.95
N LEU A 47 -15.14 21.49 -4.79
CA LEU A 47 -13.67 21.58 -4.66
C LEU A 47 -12.96 20.54 -5.54
N VAL A 48 -13.46 19.31 -5.57
CA VAL A 48 -12.90 18.23 -6.40
C VAL A 48 -13.08 18.51 -7.88
N ASP A 49 -14.25 19.00 -8.29
CA ASP A 49 -14.59 19.16 -9.70
C ASP A 49 -13.99 20.43 -10.33
N GLU A 50 -13.86 21.52 -9.56
CA GLU A 50 -13.56 22.86 -10.12
C GLU A 50 -12.26 23.49 -9.59
N HIS A 51 -11.63 22.92 -8.55
CA HIS A 51 -10.46 23.52 -7.87
C HIS A 51 -9.36 22.51 -7.52
N ASP A 52 -9.17 21.45 -8.32
CA ASP A 52 -8.13 20.44 -8.07
C ASP A 52 -8.12 19.93 -6.60
N GLY A 53 -9.32 19.77 -6.03
CA GLY A 53 -9.50 19.36 -4.64
C GLY A 53 -9.28 17.87 -4.45
N CYS A 54 -8.63 17.49 -3.36
CA CYS A 54 -8.46 16.10 -2.99
C CYS A 54 -9.80 15.46 -2.60
N PRO A 55 -10.22 14.33 -3.20
CA PRO A 55 -11.48 13.68 -2.86
C PRO A 55 -11.51 13.06 -1.44
N GLU A 56 -10.36 12.85 -0.82
CA GLU A 56 -10.23 12.21 0.50
C GLU A 56 -10.14 13.24 1.65
N CYS A 57 -9.33 14.30 1.51
CA CYS A 57 -9.15 15.32 2.54
C CYS A 57 -9.75 16.70 2.21
N TYR A 58 -10.07 16.95 0.94
CA TYR A 58 -10.59 18.22 0.42
C TYR A 58 -9.63 19.41 0.50
N ASP A 59 -8.33 19.13 0.66
CA ASP A 59 -7.29 20.13 0.44
C ASP A 59 -7.22 20.49 -1.05
N ILE A 60 -6.87 21.74 -1.32
CA ILE A 60 -6.86 22.33 -2.66
C ILE A 60 -5.42 22.53 -3.10
N PHE A 61 -5.17 22.27 -4.37
CA PHE A 61 -3.83 22.33 -4.98
C PHE A 61 -3.81 23.33 -6.13
N ASP A 62 -2.63 23.91 -6.39
CA ASP A 62 -2.46 24.92 -7.46
C ASP A 62 -2.48 24.29 -8.86
N SER A 63 -2.35 22.96 -8.96
CA SER A 63 -2.41 22.22 -10.21
C SER A 63 -2.83 20.75 -10.04
N GLU A 64 -3.37 20.16 -11.10
CA GLU A 64 -3.64 18.72 -11.20
C GLU A 64 -2.40 17.86 -10.87
N SER A 65 -1.20 18.33 -11.25
CA SER A 65 0.05 17.60 -10.95
C SER A 65 0.33 17.55 -9.45
N ASP A 66 0.17 18.67 -8.75
CA ASP A 66 0.39 18.75 -7.30
C ASP A 66 -0.65 17.91 -6.55
N LEU A 67 -1.90 17.90 -7.02
CA LEU A 67 -2.94 17.00 -6.51
C LEU A 67 -2.55 15.52 -6.72
N GLN A 68 -2.07 15.14 -7.91
CA GLN A 68 -1.66 13.75 -8.16
C GLN A 68 -0.52 13.31 -7.24
N ASP A 69 0.50 14.16 -7.08
CA ASP A 69 1.63 13.88 -6.18
C ASP A 69 1.15 13.71 -4.73
N HIS A 70 0.24 14.57 -4.26
CA HIS A 70 -0.41 14.42 -2.96
C HIS A 70 -1.17 13.09 -2.82
N LEU A 71 -1.93 12.68 -3.83
CA LEU A 71 -2.68 11.42 -3.78
C LEU A 71 -1.73 10.20 -3.74
N PHE A 72 -0.60 10.26 -4.43
CA PHE A 72 0.42 9.20 -4.39
C PHE A 72 1.11 9.09 -3.03
N GLU A 73 1.43 10.22 -2.41
CA GLU A 73 2.21 10.28 -1.18
C GLU A 73 1.34 10.12 0.08
N GLU A 74 0.25 10.87 0.19
CA GLU A 74 -0.56 10.95 1.41
C GLU A 74 -1.73 9.96 1.42
N HIS A 75 -2.28 9.62 0.25
CA HIS A 75 -3.45 8.75 0.12
C HIS A 75 -3.15 7.36 -0.45
N ASN A 76 -1.86 7.01 -0.60
CA ASN A 76 -1.41 5.70 -1.07
C ASN A 76 -2.08 5.29 -2.40
N MET A 77 -2.21 6.22 -3.34
CA MET A 77 -2.74 5.95 -4.66
C MET A 77 -1.68 5.28 -5.55
N CYS A 78 -2.09 4.29 -6.36
CA CYS A 78 -1.20 3.65 -7.32
C CYS A 78 -1.01 4.54 -8.56
N SER A 79 0.23 4.91 -8.86
CA SER A 79 0.57 5.72 -10.05
C SER A 79 0.36 5.05 -11.40
N ILE A 80 0.02 3.75 -11.44
CA ILE A 80 -0.20 3.00 -12.68
C ILE A 80 -1.70 2.82 -12.97
N CYS A 81 -2.49 2.54 -11.94
CA CYS A 81 -3.92 2.23 -12.10
C CYS A 81 -4.85 3.11 -11.28
N ASN A 82 -4.31 4.11 -10.57
CA ASN A 82 -5.06 5.11 -9.82
C ASN A 82 -5.92 4.54 -8.68
N GLN A 83 -5.64 3.30 -8.25
CA GLN A 83 -6.34 2.65 -7.14
C GLN A 83 -5.79 3.11 -5.78
N PHE A 84 -6.68 3.42 -4.85
CA PHE A 84 -6.35 3.78 -3.47
C PHE A 84 -6.15 2.56 -2.55
N PHE A 85 -5.23 2.69 -1.61
CA PHE A 85 -4.93 1.67 -0.62
C PHE A 85 -4.97 2.22 0.80
N LYS A 86 -5.41 1.38 1.75
CA LYS A 86 -5.51 1.77 3.18
C LYS A 86 -4.17 1.94 3.88
N SER A 87 -3.07 1.48 3.27
CA SER A 87 -1.73 1.58 3.86
C SER A 87 -0.63 1.54 2.79
N PRO A 88 0.55 2.13 3.08
CA PRO A 88 1.70 2.08 2.18
C PRO A 88 2.15 0.66 1.86
N SER A 89 2.10 -0.25 2.85
CA SER A 89 2.46 -1.65 2.67
C SER A 89 1.53 -2.36 1.67
N ASN A 90 0.23 -2.05 1.71
CA ASN A 90 -0.74 -2.63 0.78
C ASN A 90 -0.52 -2.10 -0.64
N LEU A 91 -0.27 -0.80 -0.80
CA LEU A 91 0.09 -0.21 -2.10
C LEU A 91 1.35 -0.87 -2.67
N LYS A 92 2.40 -1.02 -1.86
CA LYS A 92 3.65 -1.65 -2.29
C LYS A 92 3.45 -3.09 -2.76
N TYR A 93 2.63 -3.87 -2.04
CA TYR A 93 2.29 -5.22 -2.47
C TYR A 93 1.45 -5.22 -3.75
N HIS A 94 0.48 -4.31 -3.88
CA HIS A 94 -0.31 -4.16 -5.09
C HIS A 94 0.54 -3.81 -6.32
N GLN A 95 1.55 -2.95 -6.17
CA GLN A 95 2.46 -2.59 -7.28
C GLN A 95 3.15 -3.82 -7.89
N LEU A 96 3.24 -4.95 -7.18
CA LEU A 96 3.74 -6.21 -7.74
C LEU A 96 2.85 -6.76 -8.85
N VAL A 97 1.55 -6.45 -8.86
CA VAL A 97 0.60 -6.86 -9.93
C VAL A 97 0.97 -6.24 -11.27
N HIS A 98 1.56 -5.04 -11.26
CA HIS A 98 2.03 -4.34 -12.46
C HIS A 98 3.41 -4.81 -12.91
N ARG A 99 4.11 -5.65 -12.15
CA ARG A 99 5.43 -6.17 -12.52
C ARG A 99 5.31 -7.41 -13.40
N GLU A 100 6.27 -7.55 -14.30
CA GLU A 100 6.40 -8.77 -15.08
C GLU A 100 6.78 -9.98 -14.20
N LYS A 101 6.20 -11.14 -14.54
CA LYS A 101 6.49 -12.40 -13.85
C LYS A 101 7.82 -12.96 -14.35
N THR A 102 8.90 -12.69 -13.62
CA THR A 102 10.28 -13.08 -13.99
C THR A 102 10.81 -14.28 -13.22
N VAL A 103 10.16 -14.68 -12.12
CA VAL A 103 10.59 -15.78 -11.26
C VAL A 103 9.95 -17.08 -11.73
N LYS A 104 10.75 -17.97 -12.33
CA LYS A 104 10.29 -19.31 -12.71
C LYS A 104 10.21 -20.22 -11.48
N CYS A 105 9.12 -20.97 -11.35
CA CYS A 105 9.02 -22.08 -10.41
C CYS A 105 10.13 -23.10 -10.65
N PHE A 106 10.71 -23.65 -9.58
CA PHE A 106 11.76 -24.66 -9.73
C PHE A 106 11.20 -26.00 -10.21
N ALA A 107 9.95 -26.31 -9.88
CA ALA A 107 9.34 -27.59 -10.17
C ALA A 107 8.41 -27.58 -11.40
N CYS A 108 7.98 -26.40 -11.86
CA CYS A 108 7.05 -26.31 -12.98
C CYS A 108 7.32 -25.09 -13.88
N TYR A 109 6.48 -24.90 -14.89
CA TYR A 109 6.61 -23.80 -15.85
C TYR A 109 5.89 -22.51 -15.45
N ARG A 110 5.29 -22.45 -14.25
CA ARG A 110 4.65 -21.22 -13.76
C ARG A 110 5.68 -20.15 -13.44
N MET A 111 5.31 -18.91 -13.74
CA MET A 111 6.10 -17.71 -13.49
C MET A 111 5.43 -16.86 -12.41
N PHE A 112 6.23 -16.21 -11.58
CA PHE A 112 5.83 -15.40 -10.44
C PHE A 112 6.55 -14.06 -10.44
N VAL A 113 5.96 -13.08 -9.75
CA VAL A 113 6.52 -11.72 -9.63
C VAL A 113 7.61 -11.65 -8.56
N THR A 114 7.54 -12.51 -7.55
CA THR A 114 8.49 -12.57 -6.42
C THR A 114 8.84 -14.02 -6.06
N LYS A 115 9.86 -14.21 -5.22
CA LYS A 115 10.24 -15.55 -4.75
C LYS A 115 9.30 -16.03 -3.65
N SER A 116 8.82 -15.13 -2.78
CA SER A 116 7.78 -15.44 -1.79
C SER A 116 6.53 -16.02 -2.44
N ALA A 117 6.04 -15.41 -3.52
CA ALA A 117 4.86 -15.90 -4.25
C ALA A 117 5.08 -17.28 -4.91
N MET A 118 6.30 -17.54 -5.38
CA MET A 118 6.66 -18.85 -5.94
C MET A 118 6.72 -19.92 -4.85
N VAL A 119 7.31 -19.62 -3.68
CA VAL A 119 7.35 -20.56 -2.55
C VAL A 119 5.97 -20.80 -1.96
N LEU A 120 5.13 -19.77 -1.83
CA LEU A 120 3.73 -19.92 -1.41
C LEU A 120 2.97 -20.88 -2.33
N HIS A 121 3.16 -20.77 -3.66
CA HIS A 121 2.57 -21.70 -4.61
C HIS A 121 3.01 -23.17 -4.38
N LEU A 122 4.25 -23.38 -3.92
CA LEU A 122 4.74 -24.71 -3.55
C LEU A 122 4.11 -25.16 -2.22
N GLU A 123 4.10 -24.30 -1.20
CA GLU A 123 3.51 -24.61 0.11
C GLU A 123 2.00 -24.93 0.02
N GLU A 124 1.27 -24.25 -0.88
CA GLU A 124 -0.17 -24.50 -1.12
C GLU A 124 -0.46 -25.86 -1.79
N GLY A 125 0.56 -26.62 -2.20
CA GLY A 125 0.36 -27.92 -2.85
C GLY A 125 -0.21 -27.82 -4.27
N THR A 126 -0.28 -26.62 -4.85
CA THR A 126 -0.88 -26.41 -6.19
C THR A 126 0.11 -26.67 -7.33
N CYS A 127 1.34 -27.07 -7.02
CA CYS A 127 2.38 -27.35 -7.99
C CYS A 127 2.23 -28.74 -8.63
N LYS A 128 2.43 -28.84 -9.95
CA LYS A 128 2.20 -30.10 -10.70
C LYS A 128 3.07 -31.30 -10.27
N PRO A 129 4.30 -31.11 -9.72
CA PRO A 129 5.04 -32.22 -9.13
C PRO A 129 4.55 -32.64 -7.74
N GLY A 130 3.48 -32.02 -7.21
CA GLY A 130 2.92 -32.35 -5.90
C GLY A 130 3.80 -31.90 -4.74
N ILE A 131 4.60 -30.86 -4.92
CA ILE A 131 5.33 -30.23 -3.82
C ILE A 131 4.33 -29.47 -2.98
N ASP A 132 4.40 -29.68 -1.67
CA ASP A 132 3.57 -29.10 -0.63
C ASP A 132 4.43 -28.49 0.47
N VAL A 133 3.77 -28.02 1.53
CA VAL A 133 4.40 -27.38 2.68
C VAL A 133 5.40 -28.29 3.40
N ASP A 134 5.15 -29.59 3.48
CA ASP A 134 6.01 -30.52 4.24
C ASP A 134 7.37 -30.66 3.56
N VAL A 135 7.39 -30.79 2.22
CA VAL A 135 8.65 -30.83 1.45
C VAL A 135 9.44 -29.52 1.59
N ILE A 136 8.74 -28.38 1.61
CA ILE A 136 9.38 -27.08 1.79
C ILE A 136 9.95 -26.95 3.19
N ASP A 137 9.19 -27.35 4.21
CA ASP A 137 9.59 -27.27 5.61
C ASP A 137 10.79 -28.17 5.90
N ASP A 138 10.84 -29.39 5.36
CA ASP A 138 12.00 -30.28 5.48
C ASP A 138 13.28 -29.64 4.88
N LEU A 139 13.18 -29.13 3.64
CA LEU A 139 14.31 -28.50 2.95
C LEU A 139 14.76 -27.19 3.62
N ALA A 140 13.81 -26.44 4.15
CA ALA A 140 14.06 -25.20 4.88
C ALA A 140 14.71 -25.48 6.23
N THR A 141 14.23 -26.48 6.96
CA THR A 141 14.75 -26.94 8.25
C THR A 141 16.21 -27.37 8.12
N ASP A 142 16.53 -28.21 7.13
CA ASP A 142 17.91 -28.60 6.82
C ASP A 142 18.84 -27.38 6.64
N CYS A 143 18.35 -26.33 5.98
CA CYS A 143 19.12 -25.11 5.73
C CYS A 143 19.22 -24.21 6.98
N TYR A 144 18.16 -24.11 7.79
CA TYR A 144 18.04 -23.14 8.88
C TYR A 144 18.53 -23.68 10.24
N GLU A 145 18.37 -24.97 10.51
CA GLU A 145 18.89 -25.63 11.73
C GLU A 145 20.40 -25.51 11.81
N SER A 146 21.09 -25.70 10.68
CA SER A 146 22.55 -25.58 10.59
C SER A 146 23.07 -24.22 11.08
N HIS A 147 22.21 -23.20 11.07
CA HIS A 147 22.49 -21.83 11.47
C HIS A 147 21.67 -21.34 12.68
N LYS A 148 20.90 -22.21 13.36
CA LYS A 148 20.10 -21.90 14.56
C LYS A 148 19.10 -20.75 14.38
N TYR A 149 18.45 -20.69 13.21
CA TYR A 149 17.44 -19.69 12.89
C TYR A 149 16.00 -20.22 12.98
N LEU A 150 15.81 -21.36 13.63
CA LEU A 150 14.50 -21.85 14.04
C LEU A 150 14.31 -21.58 15.52
N ASP A 151 13.06 -21.42 15.93
CA ASP A 151 12.71 -21.41 17.35
C ASP A 151 12.31 -22.80 17.86
N ASN A 152 11.84 -22.86 19.11
CA ASN A 152 11.44 -24.12 19.74
C ASN A 152 10.12 -24.67 19.18
N ASP A 153 9.32 -23.83 18.52
CA ASP A 153 8.02 -24.19 17.96
C ASP A 153 8.14 -24.59 16.48
N GLY A 154 9.34 -24.48 15.89
CA GLY A 154 9.63 -24.79 14.49
C GLY A 154 9.40 -23.62 13.54
N ASP A 155 9.12 -22.42 14.06
CA ASP A 155 8.93 -21.23 13.25
C ASP A 155 10.26 -20.64 12.79
N TYR A 156 10.25 -20.05 11.59
CA TYR A 156 11.42 -19.43 10.98
C TYR A 156 11.69 -18.07 11.60
N LYS A 157 12.85 -17.94 12.27
CA LYS A 157 13.31 -16.69 12.84
C LYS A 157 14.13 -15.90 11.83
N CYS A 158 13.76 -14.64 11.64
CA CYS A 158 14.55 -13.68 10.90
C CYS A 158 15.89 -13.39 11.63
N PRO A 159 17.06 -13.61 10.99
CA PRO A 159 18.37 -13.41 11.61
C PRO A 159 18.67 -11.98 12.07
N THR A 160 18.04 -10.98 11.44
CA THR A 160 18.42 -9.56 11.60
C THR A 160 17.44 -8.77 12.46
N CYS A 161 16.14 -9.11 12.46
CA CYS A 161 15.15 -8.43 13.29
C CYS A 161 14.44 -9.33 14.33
N ALA A 162 14.81 -10.62 14.40
CA ALA A 162 14.28 -11.60 15.34
C ALA A 162 12.75 -11.79 15.30
N LYS A 163 12.08 -11.41 14.21
CA LYS A 163 10.67 -11.77 13.94
C LYS A 163 10.55 -13.25 13.55
N TYR A 164 9.40 -13.85 13.86
CA TYR A 164 9.11 -15.26 13.61
C TYR A 164 8.03 -15.39 12.53
N PHE A 165 8.13 -16.45 11.73
CA PHE A 165 7.24 -16.73 10.61
C PHE A 165 6.92 -18.22 10.58
N ARG A 166 5.63 -18.55 10.52
CA ARG A 166 5.18 -19.95 10.44
C ARG A 166 5.60 -20.66 9.16
N PHE A 167 5.70 -19.90 8.06
CA PHE A 167 6.00 -20.41 6.72
C PHE A 167 7.23 -19.73 6.13
N MET A 168 7.95 -20.45 5.27
CA MET A 168 9.12 -19.93 4.59
C MET A 168 8.74 -18.83 3.59
N SER A 169 7.58 -18.95 2.94
CA SER A 169 7.02 -17.86 2.10
C SER A 169 6.84 -16.56 2.88
N GLY A 170 6.41 -16.63 4.15
CA GLY A 170 6.25 -15.48 5.04
C GLY A 170 7.57 -14.81 5.39
N LEU A 171 8.60 -15.60 5.71
CA LEU A 171 9.95 -15.06 5.94
C LEU A 171 10.54 -14.43 4.67
N LEU A 172 10.34 -15.05 3.50
CA LEU A 172 10.74 -14.50 2.22
C LEU A 172 10.01 -13.19 1.92
N GLN A 173 8.70 -13.12 2.18
CA GLN A 173 7.91 -11.89 1.99
C GLN A 173 8.42 -10.78 2.90
N HIS A 174 8.68 -11.09 4.18
CA HIS A 174 9.26 -10.14 5.12
C HIS A 174 10.63 -9.64 4.67
N ALA A 175 11.46 -10.53 4.16
CA ALA A 175 12.74 -10.16 3.61
C ALA A 175 12.56 -9.31 2.36
N GLU A 176 11.57 -9.57 1.50
CA GLU A 176 11.21 -8.85 0.26
C GLU A 176 10.50 -7.50 0.46
N SER A 177 9.86 -7.28 1.61
CA SER A 177 9.48 -5.95 2.07
C SER A 177 10.68 -5.24 2.69
N ASP A 178 10.76 -3.90 2.60
CA ASP A 178 11.85 -3.10 3.21
C ASP A 178 11.72 -3.04 4.74
N SER A 179 10.99 -4.01 5.31
CA SER A 179 10.74 -4.19 6.72
C SER A 179 11.92 -4.83 7.46
N CYS A 180 13.00 -5.15 6.75
CA CYS A 180 14.18 -5.81 7.28
C CYS A 180 15.46 -5.47 6.51
N ASP A 181 16.60 -5.71 7.16
CA ASP A 181 17.94 -5.50 6.60
C ASP A 181 18.14 -6.22 5.25
N GLU A 182 18.73 -5.51 4.28
CA GLU A 182 18.95 -6.01 2.92
C GLU A 182 19.88 -7.23 2.83
N THR A 183 20.77 -7.43 3.81
CA THR A 183 21.76 -8.51 3.85
C THR A 183 21.14 -9.91 3.81
N LEU A 184 19.85 -10.04 4.16
CA LEU A 184 19.08 -11.28 4.05
C LEU A 184 18.97 -11.80 2.60
N ARG A 185 18.95 -10.90 1.60
CA ARG A 185 18.65 -11.23 0.20
C ARG A 185 19.88 -11.53 -0.66
N TRP A 186 21.03 -10.99 -0.29
CA TRP A 186 22.22 -10.99 -1.16
C TRP A 186 22.92 -12.35 -1.20
N LYS A 187 23.54 -12.66 -2.33
CA LYS A 187 24.22 -13.90 -2.81
C LYS A 187 24.70 -14.98 -1.81
N HIS A 188 24.99 -14.64 -0.57
CA HIS A 188 25.49 -15.55 0.47
C HIS A 188 24.63 -15.59 1.75
N GLY A 189 23.53 -14.82 1.82
CA GLY A 189 22.62 -14.81 2.95
C GLY A 189 21.76 -16.08 3.07
N PRO A 190 21.15 -16.34 4.24
CA PRO A 190 20.42 -17.58 4.51
C PRO A 190 19.32 -17.89 3.50
N LEU A 191 18.55 -16.88 3.08
CA LEU A 191 17.50 -17.05 2.06
C LEU A 191 18.07 -17.36 0.68
N ALA A 192 19.20 -16.78 0.31
CA ALA A 192 19.87 -17.10 -0.96
C ALA A 192 20.45 -18.53 -0.96
N VAL A 193 20.89 -19.03 0.19
CA VAL A 193 21.30 -20.44 0.35
C VAL A 193 20.09 -21.36 0.21
N PHE A 194 19.01 -21.10 0.93
CA PHE A 194 17.76 -21.86 0.83
C PHE A 194 17.23 -21.94 -0.61
N LEU A 195 17.14 -20.80 -1.31
CA LEU A 195 16.64 -20.78 -2.69
C LEU A 195 17.53 -21.55 -3.67
N ARG A 196 18.85 -21.61 -3.44
CA ARG A 196 19.75 -22.46 -4.23
C ARG A 196 19.51 -23.93 -3.91
N PHE A 197 19.36 -24.27 -2.63
CA PHE A 197 19.09 -25.63 -2.19
C PHE A 197 17.79 -26.15 -2.80
N LEU A 198 16.73 -25.35 -2.71
CA LEU A 198 15.43 -25.60 -3.33
C LEU A 198 15.58 -25.89 -4.83
N LYS A 199 16.32 -25.05 -5.57
CA LYS A 199 16.58 -25.24 -7.01
C LYS A 199 17.32 -26.55 -7.34
N THR A 200 18.13 -27.08 -6.42
CA THR A 200 18.92 -28.30 -6.66
C THR A 200 18.23 -29.59 -6.24
N ARG A 201 17.24 -29.51 -5.34
CA ARG A 201 16.60 -30.67 -4.71
C ARG A 201 15.18 -30.93 -5.23
N VAL A 202 14.63 -29.98 -5.98
CA VAL A 202 13.32 -30.00 -6.63
C VAL A 202 13.49 -30.13 -8.14
#